data_AF-A0A6P6YEJ2-F1
#
_entry.id   AF-A0A6P6YEJ2-F1
#
_cell.length_a   1.000
_cell.length_b   1.000
_cell.length_c   1.000
_cell.angle_alpha   90.00
_cell.angle_beta   90.00
_cell.angle_gamma   90.00
#
_symmetry.space_group_name_H-M   'P 1'
#
loop_
_entity.id
_entity.type
_entity.pdbx_description
1 polymer ?
#
loop_
_entity_poly.entity_id
_entity_poly.type
_entity_poly.pdbx_seq_one_letter_code
_entity_poly.pdbx_strand_id
1 'polypeptide(L)'
;MISQHYYYRIFLQLSIIFVVFGSSLLVQSAKIPQQNSTSIQKQCNLQRKFQTDLIMQRFVTFGPNGRKFPETNEQLNNYCDECNRLISKVEKYYEQCADGYNKNMAKISLYSLRHIMRTFCRSNNNSNSKKKQTNQQRKSAKKLKRLMALTPCLNRHRLNITCLDRFAERSWPLVDAPIGNEKISYICCDYTDAMECMNQFIINVDCLRHEREFLMDFLEDIFQNVINALCISENISDTDRCEKLEAKRPKFKNPNDINPDYKFKSFLMAATEILNSIDKS
;
A
#
# COMPACT_ATOMS: atom_id res chain seq x y z
N MET A 1 -15.09 36.97 -38.72
CA MET A 1 -13.85 36.17 -38.56
C MET A 1 -13.98 35.24 -37.36
N ILE A 2 -14.88 34.26 -37.43
CA ILE A 2 -15.03 33.18 -36.44
C ILE A 2 -15.09 31.91 -37.28
N SER A 3 -13.95 31.28 -37.54
CA SER A 3 -13.95 29.97 -38.21
C SER A 3 -12.69 29.18 -37.89
N GLN A 4 -11.49 29.73 -38.05
CA GLN A 4 -10.26 28.94 -37.85
C GLN A 4 -10.03 28.41 -36.42
N HIS A 5 -10.34 29.18 -35.38
CA HIS A 5 -10.14 28.71 -34.00
C HIS A 5 -11.14 27.64 -33.53
N TYR A 6 -12.34 27.61 -34.11
CA TYR A 6 -13.36 26.62 -33.76
C TYR A 6 -13.02 25.26 -34.39
N TYR A 7 -12.60 25.27 -35.67
CA TYR A 7 -12.11 24.07 -36.34
C TYR A 7 -10.87 23.50 -35.66
N TYR A 8 -9.94 24.33 -35.18
CA TYR A 8 -8.74 23.85 -34.49
C TYR A 8 -9.06 23.16 -33.16
N ARG A 9 -10.02 23.67 -32.38
CA ARG A 9 -10.46 23.04 -31.12
C ARG A 9 -11.18 21.70 -31.34
N ILE A 10 -12.02 21.61 -32.37
CA ILE A 10 -12.68 20.35 -32.74
C ILE A 10 -11.64 19.33 -33.23
N PHE A 11 -10.66 19.75 -34.04
CA PHE A 11 -9.59 18.88 -34.52
C PHE A 11 -8.70 18.38 -33.36
N LEU A 12 -8.42 19.23 -32.37
CA LEU A 12 -7.64 18.85 -31.17
C LEU A 12 -8.41 17.86 -30.28
N GLN A 13 -9.73 18.01 -30.15
CA GLN A 13 -10.55 17.06 -29.38
C GLN A 13 -10.72 15.71 -30.11
N LEU A 14 -10.90 15.72 -31.42
CA LEU A 14 -11.00 14.49 -32.22
C LEU A 14 -9.68 13.71 -32.30
N SER A 15 -8.53 14.41 -32.32
CA SER A 15 -7.21 13.76 -32.29
C SER A 15 -6.89 13.13 -30.93
N ILE A 16 -7.31 13.75 -29.81
CA ILE A 16 -7.20 13.12 -28.47
C ILE A 16 -8.08 11.86 -28.39
N ILE A 17 -9.29 11.87 -28.95
CA ILE A 17 -10.16 10.69 -29.01
C ILE A 17 -9.52 9.59 -29.85
N PHE A 18 -8.90 9.91 -30.99
CA PHE A 18 -8.19 8.93 -31.83
C PHE A 18 -6.94 8.33 -31.16
N VAL A 19 -6.20 9.10 -30.35
CA VAL A 19 -5.05 8.56 -29.61
C VAL A 19 -5.50 7.69 -28.43
N VAL A 20 -6.59 8.05 -27.74
CA VAL A 20 -7.12 7.30 -26.58
C VAL A 20 -7.87 6.03 -27.02
N PHE A 21 -8.61 6.05 -28.13
CA PHE A 21 -9.33 4.88 -28.64
C PHE A 21 -8.52 4.06 -29.66
N GLY A 22 -7.64 4.67 -30.45
CA GLY A 22 -6.78 3.97 -31.41
C GLY A 22 -5.71 3.09 -30.75
N SER A 23 -5.29 3.44 -29.53
CA SER A 23 -4.40 2.59 -28.72
C SER A 23 -5.15 1.42 -28.04
N SER A 24 -6.48 1.45 -28.00
CA SER A 24 -7.31 0.37 -27.46
C SER A 24 -7.71 -0.67 -28.52
N LEU A 25 -7.60 -0.34 -29.82
CA LEU A 25 -7.94 -1.22 -30.95
C LEU A 25 -6.74 -1.93 -31.59
N LEU A 26 -5.50 -1.61 -31.18
CA LEU A 26 -4.28 -2.33 -31.62
C LEU A 26 -3.76 -3.35 -30.59
N VAL A 27 -4.51 -3.62 -29.52
CA VAL A 27 -4.21 -4.71 -28.57
C VAL A 27 -5.02 -5.95 -28.93
N GLN A 28 -4.89 -6.44 -30.17
CA GLN A 28 -5.14 -7.85 -30.47
C GLN A 28 -4.13 -8.34 -31.51
N SER A 29 -3.48 -9.45 -31.17
CA SER A 29 -2.52 -10.23 -31.97
C SER A 29 -1.03 -9.91 -31.82
N ALA A 30 -0.56 -9.55 -30.61
CA ALA A 30 0.65 -10.20 -30.14
C ALA A 30 0.24 -11.58 -29.61
N LYS A 31 0.53 -12.66 -30.35
CA LYS A 31 0.52 -14.01 -29.77
C LYS A 31 1.52 -13.99 -28.61
N ILE A 32 1.03 -13.79 -27.39
CA ILE A 32 1.79 -14.11 -26.19
C ILE A 32 2.16 -15.58 -26.36
N PRO A 33 3.46 -15.94 -26.33
CA PRO A 33 3.83 -17.34 -26.34
C PRO A 33 3.06 -17.97 -25.19
N GLN A 34 2.24 -18.99 -25.45
CA GLN A 34 1.72 -19.86 -24.41
C GLN A 34 2.92 -20.55 -23.77
N GLN A 35 3.62 -19.85 -22.87
CA GLN A 35 4.48 -20.48 -21.89
C GLN A 35 3.54 -21.33 -21.06
N ASN A 36 3.66 -22.65 -21.24
CA ASN A 36 2.95 -23.72 -20.55
C ASN A 36 2.22 -23.24 -19.28
N SER A 37 0.90 -23.18 -19.35
CA SER A 37 0.00 -22.78 -18.26
C SER A 37 0.34 -23.49 -16.93
N THR A 38 0.82 -24.74 -16.99
CA THR A 38 1.31 -25.54 -15.86
C THR A 38 2.56 -24.98 -15.16
N SER A 39 3.42 -24.21 -15.84
CA SER A 39 4.64 -23.63 -15.27
C SER A 39 4.38 -22.33 -14.49
N ILE A 40 3.44 -21.51 -14.96
CA ILE A 40 2.99 -20.29 -14.28
C ILE A 40 2.14 -20.64 -13.05
N GLN A 41 1.24 -21.64 -13.16
CA GLN A 41 0.46 -22.15 -12.03
C GLN A 41 1.34 -22.74 -10.92
N LYS A 42 2.42 -23.44 -11.26
CA LYS A 42 3.42 -23.90 -10.28
C LYS A 42 4.13 -22.75 -9.55
N GLN A 43 4.30 -21.61 -10.21
CA GLN A 43 5.00 -20.44 -9.68
C GLN A 43 4.10 -19.51 -8.85
N CYS A 44 2.78 -19.54 -9.00
CA CYS A 44 1.83 -18.66 -8.29
C CYS A 44 1.05 -19.42 -7.21
N ASN A 45 1.77 -20.23 -6.43
CA ASN A 45 1.21 -21.05 -5.36
C ASN A 45 1.07 -20.27 -4.03
N LEU A 46 0.36 -20.90 -3.09
CA LEU A 46 0.09 -20.34 -1.76
C LEU A 46 1.37 -20.04 -0.96
N GLN A 47 2.40 -20.88 -1.07
CA GLN A 47 3.68 -20.65 -0.39
C GLN A 47 4.32 -19.34 -0.84
N ARG A 48 4.33 -19.06 -2.15
CA ARG A 48 4.90 -17.82 -2.69
C ARG A 48 4.07 -16.60 -2.27
N LYS A 49 2.75 -16.76 -2.17
CA LYS A 49 1.83 -15.74 -1.66
C LYS A 49 2.13 -15.39 -0.21
N PHE A 50 2.34 -16.38 0.66
CA PHE A 50 2.80 -16.16 2.04
C PHE A 50 4.19 -15.52 2.12
N GLN A 51 5.11 -15.92 1.25
CA GLN A 51 6.43 -15.28 1.18
C GLN A 51 6.31 -13.79 0.79
N THR A 52 5.44 -13.46 -0.17
CA THR A 52 5.15 -12.07 -0.54
C THR A 52 4.54 -11.31 0.63
N ASP A 53 3.59 -11.90 1.36
CA ASP A 53 3.01 -11.31 2.57
C ASP A 53 4.08 -11.01 3.64
N LEU A 54 4.97 -11.96 3.89
CA LEU A 54 6.07 -11.78 4.83
C LEU A 54 7.02 -10.66 4.40
N ILE A 55 7.31 -10.54 3.10
CA ILE A 55 8.11 -9.45 2.55
C ILE A 55 7.39 -8.11 2.74
N MET A 56 6.07 -8.07 2.52
CA MET A 56 5.28 -6.86 2.68
C MET A 56 5.23 -6.38 4.13
N GLN A 57 5.12 -7.31 5.09
CA GLN A 57 5.22 -7.01 6.52
C GLN A 57 6.58 -6.37 6.89
N ARG A 58 7.67 -6.73 6.20
CA ARG A 58 9.01 -6.16 6.45
C ARG A 58 9.18 -4.69 6.01
N PHE A 59 8.25 -4.14 5.23
CA PHE A 59 8.25 -2.70 4.90
C PHE A 59 7.69 -1.86 6.02
N VAL A 60 6.76 -2.43 6.77
CA VAL A 60 6.18 -1.78 7.93
C VAL A 60 7.10 -2.06 9.11
N THR A 61 7.67 -1.02 9.71
CA THR A 61 8.78 -1.10 10.67
C THR A 61 8.38 -1.69 12.04
N PHE A 62 7.15 -2.17 12.15
CA PHE A 62 6.51 -2.61 13.38
C PHE A 62 5.78 -3.95 13.20
N GLY A 63 5.47 -4.60 14.33
CA GLY A 63 5.00 -5.97 14.39
C GLY A 63 6.12 -7.02 14.41
N PRO A 64 5.77 -8.30 14.60
CA PRO A 64 6.73 -9.39 14.79
C PRO A 64 7.68 -9.57 13.59
N ASN A 65 7.15 -9.41 12.37
CA ASN A 65 7.90 -9.57 11.12
C ASN A 65 8.42 -8.24 10.55
N GLY A 66 8.11 -7.11 11.19
CA GLY A 66 8.60 -5.80 10.81
C GLY A 66 10.11 -5.67 11.06
N ARG A 67 10.83 -5.00 10.15
CA ARG A 67 12.26 -4.73 10.33
C ARG A 67 12.45 -3.54 11.26
N LYS A 68 13.51 -3.59 12.09
CA LYS A 68 13.98 -2.41 12.81
C LYS A 68 14.30 -1.30 11.82
N PHE A 69 13.89 -0.08 12.16
CA PHE A 69 14.30 1.09 11.39
C PHE A 69 15.75 1.44 11.78
N PRO A 70 16.57 1.95 10.83
CA PRO A 70 17.98 2.24 11.05
C PRO A 70 18.23 3.37 12.06
N GLU A 71 19.20 3.15 12.97
CA GLU A 71 19.64 4.11 13.99
C GLU A 71 20.91 4.87 13.55
N THR A 72 21.63 4.37 12.55
CA THR A 72 22.83 5.01 11.99
C THR A 72 22.71 5.20 10.48
N ASN A 73 23.52 6.12 9.92
CA ASN A 73 23.58 6.35 8.48
C ASN A 73 24.05 5.11 7.69
N GLU A 74 24.93 4.30 8.29
CA GLU A 74 25.38 3.04 7.69
C GLU A 74 24.23 2.02 7.62
N GLN A 75 23.50 1.85 8.73
CA GLN A 75 22.31 1.01 8.77
C GLN A 75 21.23 1.51 7.80
N LEU A 76 21.12 2.83 7.60
CA LEU A 76 20.17 3.43 6.66
C LEU A 76 20.46 3.02 5.22
N ASN A 77 21.72 3.01 4.80
CA ASN A 77 22.10 2.58 3.45
C ASN A 77 21.72 1.10 3.21
N ASN A 78 22.09 0.23 4.15
CA ASN A 78 21.73 -1.19 4.08
C ASN A 78 20.21 -1.41 4.08
N TYR A 79 19.48 -0.64 4.89
CA TYR A 79 18.02 -0.69 4.95
C TYR A 79 17.39 -0.30 3.59
N CYS A 80 17.92 0.74 2.95
CA CYS A 80 17.49 1.25 1.65
C CYS A 80 17.74 0.27 0.50
N ASP A 81 18.93 -0.33 0.46
CA ASP A 81 19.26 -1.34 -0.55
C ASP A 81 18.39 -2.59 -0.41
N GLU A 82 18.16 -3.01 0.84
CA GLU A 82 17.24 -4.10 1.09
C GLU A 82 15.80 -3.75 0.69
N CYS A 83 15.31 -2.54 0.99
CA CYS A 83 13.98 -2.09 0.54
C CYS A 83 13.82 -2.20 -0.98
N ASN A 84 14.80 -1.73 -1.76
CA ASN A 84 14.76 -1.83 -3.21
C ASN A 84 14.67 -3.29 -3.67
N ARG A 85 15.49 -4.18 -3.08
CA ARG A 85 15.46 -5.61 -3.38
C ARG A 85 14.11 -6.25 -3.04
N LEU A 86 13.53 -5.91 -1.90
CA LEU A 86 12.22 -6.44 -1.47
C LEU A 86 11.10 -5.92 -2.40
N ILE A 87 11.14 -4.65 -2.81
CA ILE A 87 10.16 -4.05 -3.72
C ILE A 87 10.15 -4.79 -5.05
N SER A 88 11.34 -5.06 -5.62
CA SER A 88 11.46 -5.82 -6.87
C SER A 88 10.93 -7.25 -6.75
N LYS A 89 11.04 -7.90 -5.58
CA LYS A 89 10.47 -9.24 -5.37
C LYS A 89 8.95 -9.21 -5.37
N VAL A 90 8.35 -8.23 -4.69
CA VAL A 90 6.88 -8.07 -4.65
C VAL A 90 6.34 -7.68 -6.03
N GLU A 91 7.00 -6.76 -6.71
CA GLU A 91 6.66 -6.37 -8.09
C GLU A 91 6.65 -7.58 -9.02
N LYS A 92 7.73 -8.37 -9.01
CA LYS A 92 7.82 -9.59 -9.82
C LYS A 92 6.70 -10.59 -9.50
N TYR A 93 6.29 -10.70 -8.23
CA TYR A 93 5.16 -11.55 -7.87
C TYR A 93 3.85 -11.04 -8.50
N TYR A 94 3.50 -9.77 -8.31
CA TYR A 94 2.26 -9.22 -8.86
C TYR A 94 2.27 -9.10 -10.39
N GLU A 95 3.44 -9.00 -11.02
CA GLU A 95 3.56 -9.04 -12.47
C GLU A 95 3.21 -10.41 -13.05
N GLN A 96 3.58 -11.48 -12.33
CA GLN A 96 3.44 -12.87 -12.77
C GLN A 96 2.14 -13.53 -12.31
N CYS A 97 1.62 -13.13 -11.15
CA CYS A 97 0.57 -13.86 -10.42
C CYS A 97 -0.71 -13.06 -10.18
N ALA A 98 -0.77 -11.80 -10.63
CA ALA A 98 -1.96 -10.98 -10.49
C ALA A 98 -2.31 -10.31 -11.82
N ASP A 99 -3.61 -10.14 -12.03
CA ASP A 99 -4.18 -9.51 -13.21
C ASP A 99 -5.11 -8.36 -12.84
N GLY A 100 -5.49 -7.57 -13.85
CA GLY A 100 -6.50 -6.52 -13.75
C GLY A 100 -6.29 -5.57 -12.57
N TYR A 101 -7.31 -5.49 -11.72
CA TYR A 101 -7.39 -4.55 -10.60
C TYR A 101 -6.30 -4.81 -9.54
N ASN A 102 -6.03 -6.07 -9.18
CA ASN A 102 -5.03 -6.40 -8.15
C ASN A 102 -3.61 -6.03 -8.57
N LYS A 103 -3.28 -6.21 -9.86
CA LYS A 103 -2.01 -5.76 -10.42
C LYS A 103 -1.87 -4.24 -10.34
N ASN A 104 -2.93 -3.49 -10.62
CA ASN A 104 -2.93 -2.03 -10.52
C ASN A 104 -2.82 -1.56 -9.07
N MET A 105 -3.52 -2.21 -8.15
CA MET A 105 -3.45 -1.90 -6.71
C MET A 105 -2.05 -2.12 -6.15
N ALA A 106 -1.39 -3.21 -6.54
CA ALA A 106 -0.01 -3.48 -6.20
C ALA A 106 0.93 -2.41 -6.79
N LYS A 107 0.75 -1.99 -8.04
CA LYS A 107 1.54 -0.91 -8.65
C LYS A 107 1.42 0.40 -7.87
N ILE A 108 0.20 0.80 -7.48
CA ILE A 108 -0.06 2.02 -6.70
C ILE A 108 0.62 1.93 -5.32
N SER A 109 0.51 0.78 -4.66
CA SER A 109 1.13 0.53 -3.36
C SER A 109 2.65 0.58 -3.43
N LEU A 110 3.25 -0.11 -4.41
CA LEU A 110 4.70 -0.11 -4.63
C LEU A 110 5.22 1.27 -5.07
N TYR A 111 4.44 2.02 -5.84
CA TYR A 111 4.77 3.41 -6.16
C TYR A 111 4.84 4.29 -4.90
N SER A 112 3.87 4.17 -4.01
CA SER A 112 3.82 4.90 -2.74
C SER A 112 5.00 4.55 -1.84
N LEU A 113 5.29 3.26 -1.70
CA LEU A 113 6.46 2.78 -0.96
C LEU A 113 7.77 3.33 -1.54
N ARG A 114 7.94 3.32 -2.87
CA ARG A 114 9.13 3.91 -3.52
C ARG A 114 9.23 5.40 -3.30
N HIS A 115 8.11 6.12 -3.37
CA HIS A 115 8.06 7.57 -3.16
C HIS A 115 8.60 7.91 -1.76
N ILE A 116 8.12 7.17 -0.76
CA ILE A 116 8.50 7.37 0.64
C ILE A 116 9.93 6.94 0.90
N MET A 117 10.35 5.81 0.35
CA MET A 117 11.74 5.38 0.43
C MET A 117 12.70 6.39 -0.20
N ARG A 118 12.32 7.08 -1.28
CA ARG A 118 13.16 8.17 -1.84
C ARG A 118 13.35 9.32 -0.86
N THR A 119 12.38 9.63 0.00
CA THR A 119 12.49 10.67 1.04
C THR A 119 13.62 10.37 2.01
N PHE A 120 13.87 9.09 2.32
CA PHE A 120 14.90 8.66 3.28
C PHE A 120 16.22 8.28 2.60
N CYS A 121 16.14 7.51 1.52
CA CYS A 121 17.30 6.89 0.87
C CYS A 121 18.10 7.84 -0.04
N ARG A 122 17.51 8.94 -0.52
CA ARG A 122 18.25 9.94 -1.32
C ARG A 122 18.98 10.99 -0.48
N SER A 123 18.67 11.10 0.81
CA SER A 123 19.21 12.15 1.68
C SER A 123 20.70 11.97 1.99
N ASN A 124 21.26 10.76 1.81
CA ASN A 124 22.64 10.43 2.20
C ASN A 124 23.69 10.66 1.09
N ASN A 125 23.29 10.70 -0.18
CA ASN A 125 24.24 10.66 -1.31
C ASN A 125 24.90 12.01 -1.66
N ASN A 126 24.63 13.09 -0.91
CA ASN A 126 25.08 14.45 -1.28
C ASN A 126 25.81 15.23 -0.17
N SER A 127 26.41 14.56 0.82
CA SER A 127 27.21 15.28 1.83
C SER A 127 28.55 15.82 1.27
N ASN A 128 29.06 15.26 0.16
CA ASN A 128 30.34 15.67 -0.43
C ASN A 128 30.22 16.53 -1.70
N SER A 129 29.00 16.76 -2.22
CA SER A 129 28.79 17.65 -3.36
C SER A 129 28.25 18.98 -2.88
N LYS A 130 29.04 20.06 -3.01
CA LYS A 130 28.64 21.48 -2.84
C LYS A 130 27.59 21.93 -3.87
N LYS A 131 26.62 21.09 -4.21
CA LYS A 131 25.53 21.40 -5.14
C LYS A 131 24.36 21.94 -4.32
N LYS A 132 23.86 23.12 -4.71
CA LYS A 132 22.74 23.82 -4.08
C LYS A 132 21.55 22.86 -3.91
N GLN A 133 21.32 22.37 -2.70
CA GLN A 133 20.22 21.45 -2.42
C GLN A 133 18.89 22.12 -2.79
N THR A 134 18.01 21.39 -3.46
CA THR A 134 16.67 21.88 -3.75
C THR A 134 15.86 21.99 -2.45
N ASN A 135 14.83 22.86 -2.43
CA ASN A 135 13.94 22.99 -1.27
C ASN A 135 13.31 21.64 -0.88
N GLN A 136 13.05 20.76 -1.85
CA GLN A 136 12.52 19.43 -1.62
C GLN A 136 13.53 18.52 -0.89
N GLN A 137 14.81 18.53 -1.29
CA GLN A 137 15.86 17.77 -0.61
C GLN A 137 16.03 18.19 0.85
N ARG A 138 15.97 19.49 1.13
CA ARG A 138 16.02 20.02 2.50
C ARG A 138 14.85 19.55 3.36
N LYS A 139 13.64 19.52 2.80
CA LYS A 139 12.44 19.00 3.50
C LYS A 139 12.58 17.51 3.81
N SER A 140 13.02 16.71 2.84
CA SER A 140 13.26 15.27 3.02
C SER A 140 14.33 14.97 4.07
N ALA A 141 15.45 15.71 4.06
CA ALA A 141 16.51 15.56 5.06
C ALA A 141 16.04 15.91 6.48
N LYS A 142 15.19 16.95 6.62
CA LYS A 142 14.55 17.29 7.91
C LYS A 142 13.61 16.18 8.38
N LYS A 143 12.74 15.65 7.49
CA LYS A 143 11.86 14.51 7.80
C LYS A 143 12.68 13.29 8.24
N LEU A 144 13.75 12.95 7.52
CA LEU A 144 14.65 11.85 7.89
C LEU A 144 15.31 12.07 9.24
N LYS A 145 15.89 13.26 9.49
CA LYS A 145 16.55 13.56 10.77
C LYS A 145 15.58 13.43 11.95
N ARG A 146 14.34 13.94 11.79
CA ARG A 146 13.28 13.83 12.79
C ARG A 146 12.91 12.37 13.03
N LEU A 147 12.72 11.58 11.97
CA LEU A 147 12.43 10.15 12.08
C LEU A 147 13.59 9.37 12.75
N MET A 148 14.84 9.64 12.37
CA MET A 148 16.02 9.01 12.96
C MET A 148 16.15 9.29 14.46
N ALA A 149 15.76 10.48 14.92
CA ALA A 149 15.74 10.82 16.34
C ALA A 149 14.71 9.98 17.13
N LEU A 150 13.63 9.54 16.47
CA LEU A 150 12.58 8.73 17.07
C LEU A 150 12.83 7.22 16.94
N THR A 151 13.77 6.81 16.08
CA THR A 151 14.06 5.40 15.83
C THR A 151 14.30 4.57 17.09
N PRO A 152 15.11 4.99 18.07
CA PRO A 152 15.34 4.17 19.26
C PRO A 152 14.05 3.88 20.04
N CYS A 153 13.16 4.87 20.12
CA CYS A 153 11.84 4.73 20.74
C CYS A 153 10.94 3.79 19.91
N LEU A 154 10.85 4.01 18.59
CA LEU A 154 10.06 3.16 17.68
C LEU A 154 10.53 1.70 17.73
N ASN A 155 11.85 1.46 17.65
CA ASN A 155 12.43 0.12 17.70
C ASN A 155 12.15 -0.60 19.03
N ARG A 156 12.12 0.13 20.15
CA ARG A 156 11.79 -0.41 21.47
C ARG A 156 10.33 -0.88 21.55
N HIS A 157 9.41 -0.10 20.99
CA HIS A 157 7.98 -0.38 21.07
C HIS A 157 7.40 -1.09 19.85
N ARG A 158 8.23 -1.42 18.84
CA ARG A 158 7.79 -1.98 17.55
C ARG A 158 6.87 -3.21 17.67
N LEU A 159 7.10 -4.05 18.68
CA LEU A 159 6.35 -5.30 18.89
C LEU A 159 5.01 -5.06 19.59
N ASN A 160 4.83 -3.90 20.23
CA ASN A 160 3.60 -3.53 20.93
C ASN A 160 2.57 -2.89 19.98
N ILE A 161 2.97 -2.57 18.76
CA ILE A 161 2.09 -1.98 17.74
C ILE A 161 1.34 -3.11 17.04
N THR A 162 0.08 -3.31 17.40
CA THR A 162 -0.80 -4.38 16.89
C THR A 162 -1.85 -3.88 15.90
N CYS A 163 -1.83 -2.60 15.52
CA CYS A 163 -2.88 -1.97 14.72
C CYS A 163 -3.08 -2.62 13.34
N LEU A 164 -1.99 -3.03 12.67
CA LEU A 164 -2.07 -3.73 11.40
C LEU A 164 -2.45 -5.21 11.55
N ASP A 165 -2.08 -5.85 12.66
CA ASP A 165 -2.57 -7.20 12.97
C ASP A 165 -4.10 -7.15 13.15
N ARG A 166 -4.62 -6.15 13.89
CA ARG A 166 -6.06 -5.92 14.06
C ARG A 166 -6.76 -5.66 12.73
N PHE A 167 -6.17 -4.85 11.84
CA PHE A 167 -6.67 -4.63 10.49
C PHE A 167 -6.80 -5.97 9.74
N ALA A 168 -5.72 -6.75 9.69
CA ALA A 168 -5.69 -8.03 8.98
C ALA A 168 -6.72 -9.03 9.55
N GLU A 169 -6.79 -9.18 10.87
CA GLU A 169 -7.73 -10.09 11.52
C GLU A 169 -9.20 -9.73 11.24
N ARG A 170 -9.52 -8.43 11.20
CA ARG A 170 -10.86 -7.92 10.83
C ARG A 170 -11.18 -8.11 9.35
N SER A 171 -10.15 -8.26 8.53
CA SER A 171 -10.24 -8.43 7.08
C SER A 171 -10.54 -9.88 6.68
N TRP A 172 -10.07 -10.87 7.44
CA TRP A 172 -10.22 -12.30 7.08
C TRP A 172 -11.69 -12.74 6.89
N PRO A 173 -12.66 -12.38 7.76
CA PRO A 173 -14.07 -12.74 7.57
C PRO A 173 -14.69 -12.18 6.29
N LEU A 174 -14.15 -11.06 5.80
CA LEU A 174 -14.68 -10.37 4.63
C LEU A 174 -14.36 -11.11 3.33
N VAL A 175 -13.29 -11.91 3.30
CA VAL A 175 -12.89 -12.66 2.10
C VAL A 175 -14.00 -13.63 1.69
N ASP A 176 -14.48 -14.45 2.62
CA ASP A 176 -15.50 -15.48 2.34
C ASP A 176 -16.95 -14.96 2.44
N ALA A 177 -17.16 -13.73 2.92
CA ALA A 177 -18.50 -13.16 3.09
C ALA A 177 -19.18 -12.86 1.72
N PRO A 178 -20.44 -13.26 1.51
CA PRO A 178 -21.17 -13.01 0.25
C PRO A 178 -21.82 -11.61 0.24
N ILE A 179 -21.03 -10.56 0.45
CA ILE A 179 -21.51 -9.16 0.55
C ILE A 179 -21.01 -8.28 -0.62
N GLY A 180 -20.40 -8.88 -1.64
CA GLY A 180 -19.99 -8.21 -2.88
C GLY A 180 -19.16 -6.94 -2.63
N ASN A 181 -19.53 -5.84 -3.29
CA ASN A 181 -18.83 -4.56 -3.21
C ASN A 181 -18.86 -3.90 -1.81
N GLU A 182 -19.77 -4.30 -0.91
CA GLU A 182 -19.82 -3.76 0.46
C GLU A 182 -18.52 -4.06 1.23
N LYS A 183 -17.77 -5.09 0.82
CA LYS A 183 -16.42 -5.38 1.32
C LYS A 183 -15.49 -4.16 1.25
N ILE A 184 -15.63 -3.30 0.23
CA ILE A 184 -14.82 -2.08 0.08
C ILE A 184 -15.08 -1.13 1.26
N SER A 185 -16.34 -0.90 1.62
CA SER A 185 -16.70 -0.06 2.76
C SER A 185 -16.13 -0.57 4.07
N TYR A 186 -16.15 -1.89 4.30
CA TYR A 186 -15.53 -2.49 5.49
C TYR A 186 -14.02 -2.26 5.53
N ILE A 187 -13.28 -2.48 4.42
CA ILE A 187 -11.83 -2.24 4.38
C ILE A 187 -11.51 -0.76 4.64
N CYS A 188 -12.29 0.14 4.06
CA CYS A 188 -12.09 1.58 4.24
C CYS A 188 -12.30 2.00 5.71
N CYS A 189 -13.31 1.44 6.39
CA CYS A 189 -13.49 1.64 7.83
C CYS A 189 -12.40 0.97 8.67
N ASP A 190 -11.95 -0.24 8.31
CA ASP A 190 -10.85 -0.93 9.00
C ASP A 190 -9.54 -0.16 8.91
N TYR A 191 -9.30 0.54 7.79
CA TYR A 191 -8.16 1.46 7.67
C TYR A 191 -8.28 2.63 8.65
N THR A 192 -9.45 3.28 8.72
CA THR A 192 -9.68 4.38 9.69
C THR A 192 -9.45 3.92 11.13
N ASP A 193 -9.96 2.74 11.49
CA ASP A 193 -9.73 2.12 12.80
C ASP A 193 -8.24 1.85 13.07
N ALA A 194 -7.50 1.39 12.06
CA ALA A 194 -6.07 1.15 12.16
C ALA A 194 -5.28 2.45 12.38
N MET A 195 -5.66 3.54 11.69
CA MET A 195 -5.06 4.86 11.89
C MET A 195 -5.36 5.42 13.28
N GLU A 196 -6.58 5.25 13.79
CA GLU A 196 -6.92 5.67 15.14
C GLU A 196 -6.18 4.83 16.20
N CYS A 197 -6.02 3.53 15.98
CA CYS A 197 -5.18 2.68 16.82
C CYS A 197 -3.73 3.18 16.86
N MET A 198 -3.15 3.56 15.71
CA MET A 198 -1.79 4.11 15.65
C MET A 198 -1.70 5.45 16.38
N ASN A 199 -2.69 6.31 16.22
CA ASN A 199 -2.80 7.58 16.91
C ASN A 199 -2.81 7.40 18.45
N GLN A 200 -3.65 6.49 18.95
CA GLN A 200 -3.71 6.16 20.38
C GLN A 200 -2.39 5.57 20.90
N PHE A 201 -1.76 4.68 20.13
CA PHE A 201 -0.44 4.17 20.49
C PHE A 201 0.60 5.30 20.62
N ILE A 202 0.63 6.23 19.67
CA ILE A 202 1.57 7.37 19.69
C ILE A 202 1.31 8.28 20.91
N ILE A 203 0.04 8.55 21.24
CA ILE A 203 -0.32 9.36 22.41
C ILE A 203 0.11 8.68 23.71
N ASN A 204 0.01 7.35 23.78
CA ASN A 204 0.30 6.59 25.00
C ASN A 204 1.81 6.30 25.21
N VAL A 205 2.65 6.53 24.20
CA VAL A 205 4.11 6.36 24.31
C VAL A 205 4.78 7.72 24.49
N ASP A 206 5.36 7.97 25.66
CA ASP A 206 5.90 9.28 26.04
C ASP A 206 6.93 9.83 25.03
N CYS A 207 7.83 8.99 24.50
CA CYS A 207 8.83 9.41 23.53
C CYS A 207 8.31 9.61 22.10
N LEU A 208 7.03 9.31 21.83
CA LEU A 208 6.37 9.57 20.54
C LEU A 208 5.29 10.67 20.64
N ARG A 209 4.69 10.87 21.83
CA ARG A 209 3.53 11.76 22.05
C ARG A 209 3.71 13.16 21.45
N HIS A 210 4.88 13.78 21.67
CA HIS A 210 5.17 15.14 21.17
C HIS A 210 5.36 15.21 19.65
N GLU A 211 5.45 14.05 19.00
CA GLU A 211 5.71 13.88 17.57
C GLU A 211 4.48 13.36 16.83
N ARG A 212 3.32 13.35 17.50
CA ARG A 212 2.04 12.84 17.00
C ARG A 212 1.72 13.30 15.59
N GLU A 213 1.65 14.61 15.36
CA GLU A 213 1.30 15.19 14.06
C GLU A 213 2.25 14.69 12.97
N PHE A 214 3.57 14.74 13.22
CA PHE A 214 4.57 14.28 12.28
C PHE A 214 4.48 12.79 11.96
N LEU A 215 4.23 11.96 12.98
CA LEU A 215 4.11 10.52 12.82
C LEU A 215 2.80 10.12 12.11
N MET A 216 1.70 10.82 12.40
CA MET A 216 0.41 10.59 11.72
C MET A 216 0.47 11.03 10.26
N ASP A 217 0.99 12.23 9.96
CA ASP A 217 1.24 12.68 8.58
C ASP A 217 2.12 11.68 7.83
N PHE A 218 3.13 11.13 8.50
CA PHE A 218 4.03 10.14 7.91
C PHE A 218 3.31 8.83 7.58
N LEU A 219 2.42 8.35 8.46
CA LEU A 219 1.63 7.14 8.21
C LEU A 219 0.61 7.38 7.09
N GLU A 220 -0.03 8.53 7.06
CA GLU A 220 -0.96 8.91 5.98
C GLU A 220 -0.24 8.96 4.63
N ASP A 221 0.95 9.59 4.56
CA ASP A 221 1.79 9.62 3.35
C ASP A 221 2.02 8.19 2.78
N ILE A 222 2.11 7.15 3.64
CA ILE A 222 2.28 5.73 3.26
C ILE A 222 1.07 5.16 2.54
N PHE A 223 -0.11 5.37 3.10
CA PHE A 223 -1.31 4.66 2.64
C PHE A 223 -2.17 5.51 1.72
N GLN A 224 -1.96 6.83 1.64
CA GLN A 224 -2.90 7.74 1.01
C GLN A 224 -3.22 7.41 -0.45
N ASN A 225 -2.23 7.10 -1.30
CA ASN A 225 -2.54 6.76 -2.70
C ASN A 225 -3.35 5.47 -2.80
N VAL A 226 -3.11 4.51 -1.89
CA VAL A 226 -3.76 3.21 -1.87
C VAL A 226 -5.21 3.37 -1.40
N ILE A 227 -5.41 4.11 -0.32
CA ILE A 227 -6.73 4.41 0.23
C ILE A 227 -7.53 5.30 -0.71
N ASN A 228 -6.91 6.29 -1.34
CA ASN A 228 -7.60 7.06 -2.39
C ASN A 228 -8.05 6.11 -3.51
N ALA A 229 -7.17 5.26 -4.04
CA ALA A 229 -7.55 4.33 -5.10
C ALA A 229 -8.69 3.36 -4.72
N LEU A 230 -8.76 2.94 -3.46
CA LEU A 230 -9.74 1.98 -2.96
C LEU A 230 -11.06 2.64 -2.51
N CYS A 231 -10.95 3.76 -1.80
CA CYS A 231 -12.00 4.40 -1.03
C CYS A 231 -12.49 5.71 -1.65
N ILE A 232 -12.18 6.01 -2.93
CA ILE A 232 -12.61 7.24 -3.64
C ILE A 232 -14.12 7.50 -3.52
N SER A 233 -14.94 6.45 -3.54
CA SER A 233 -16.41 6.56 -3.45
C SER A 233 -16.91 6.52 -2.00
N GLU A 234 -16.02 6.31 -1.05
CA GLU A 234 -16.33 6.10 0.35
C GLU A 234 -16.05 7.37 1.14
N ASN A 235 -17.06 7.92 1.80
CA ASN A 235 -16.85 9.02 2.76
C ASN A 235 -16.25 8.47 4.07
N ILE A 236 -14.96 8.16 4.05
CA ILE A 236 -14.24 7.49 5.16
C ILE A 236 -14.13 8.33 6.45
N SER A 237 -14.47 9.61 6.39
CA SER A 237 -14.55 10.51 7.55
C SER A 237 -15.90 10.46 8.26
N ASP A 238 -16.88 9.73 7.73
CA ASP A 238 -18.18 9.50 8.37
C ASP A 238 -18.07 8.36 9.39
N THR A 239 -17.76 8.71 10.64
CA THR A 239 -17.64 7.76 11.75
C THR A 239 -18.94 7.00 12.00
N ASP A 240 -20.09 7.64 11.86
CA ASP A 240 -21.41 7.02 12.07
C ASP A 240 -21.67 5.92 11.04
N ARG A 241 -21.20 6.10 9.80
CA ARG A 241 -21.27 5.07 8.77
C ARG A 241 -20.46 3.83 9.17
N CYS A 242 -19.22 4.02 9.62
CA CYS A 242 -18.36 2.92 10.03
C CYS A 242 -18.90 2.17 11.26
N GLU A 243 -19.47 2.88 12.24
CA GLU A 243 -20.14 2.26 13.40
C GLU A 243 -21.34 1.40 12.99
N LYS A 244 -22.17 1.90 12.06
CA LYS A 244 -23.32 1.14 11.53
C LYS A 244 -22.90 -0.11 10.75
N LEU A 245 -21.81 -0.01 9.98
CA LEU A 245 -21.24 -1.17 9.27
C LEU A 245 -20.68 -2.19 10.26
N GLU A 246 -19.99 -1.74 11.30
CA GLU A 246 -19.41 -2.63 12.31
C GLU A 246 -20.49 -3.49 13.00
N ALA A 247 -21.66 -2.91 13.28
CA ALA A 247 -22.79 -3.65 13.86
C ALA A 247 -23.26 -4.81 12.97
N LYS A 248 -23.04 -4.73 11.66
CA LYS A 248 -23.44 -5.74 10.66
C LYS A 248 -22.27 -6.58 10.16
N ARG A 249 -21.06 -6.40 10.72
CA ARG A 249 -19.85 -7.05 10.23
C ARG A 249 -20.03 -8.58 10.14
N PRO A 250 -19.68 -9.19 9.00
CA PRO A 250 -19.61 -10.64 8.88
C PRO A 250 -18.66 -11.21 9.94
N LYS A 251 -19.15 -12.18 10.71
CA LYS A 251 -18.35 -12.90 11.70
C LYS A 251 -18.26 -14.36 11.28
N PHE A 252 -17.11 -14.96 11.51
CA PHE A 252 -17.02 -16.42 11.47
C PHE A 252 -17.92 -17.01 12.57
N LYS A 253 -18.62 -18.10 12.25
CA LYS A 253 -19.38 -18.86 13.27
C LYS A 253 -18.42 -19.57 14.24
N ASN A 254 -17.28 -20.03 13.74
CA ASN A 254 -16.19 -20.58 14.54
C ASN A 254 -14.83 -19.98 14.07
N PRO A 255 -13.93 -19.55 14.97
CA PRO A 255 -12.57 -19.10 14.60
C PRO A 255 -11.74 -20.13 13.82
N ASN A 256 -12.11 -21.40 13.87
CA ASN A 256 -11.49 -22.47 13.08
C ASN A 256 -11.99 -22.53 11.63
N ASP A 257 -13.09 -21.83 11.30
CA ASP A 257 -13.64 -21.75 9.94
C ASP A 257 -12.83 -20.79 9.05
N ILE A 258 -11.88 -20.06 9.62
CA ILE A 258 -11.00 -19.18 8.86
C ILE A 258 -10.13 -20.05 7.97
N ASN A 259 -10.36 -19.98 6.66
CA ASN A 259 -9.48 -20.65 5.71
C ASN A 259 -8.04 -20.15 5.93
N PRO A 260 -7.10 -21.03 6.32
CA PRO A 260 -5.72 -20.63 6.59
C PRO A 260 -5.07 -19.98 5.37
N ASP A 261 -5.55 -20.29 4.16
CA ASP A 261 -5.04 -19.77 2.89
C ASP A 261 -5.22 -18.26 2.70
N TYR A 262 -6.00 -17.60 3.58
CA TYR A 262 -6.30 -16.16 3.52
C TYR A 262 -5.79 -15.37 4.74
N LYS A 263 -5.09 -16.00 5.69
CA LYS A 263 -4.57 -15.36 6.91
C LYS A 263 -3.33 -14.49 6.64
N PHE A 264 -3.43 -13.57 5.70
CA PHE A 264 -2.39 -12.60 5.38
C PHE A 264 -2.42 -11.45 6.38
N LYS A 265 -1.23 -10.96 6.76
CA LYS A 265 -1.07 -9.92 7.78
C LYS A 265 -0.67 -8.57 7.22
N SER A 266 -0.14 -8.51 6.00
CA SER A 266 0.15 -7.22 5.36
C SER A 266 -1.11 -6.58 4.79
N PHE A 267 -1.20 -5.25 4.92
CA PHE A 267 -2.31 -4.46 4.39
C PHE A 267 -2.59 -4.78 2.91
N LEU A 268 -1.56 -4.78 2.07
CA LEU A 268 -1.72 -5.00 0.63
C LEU A 268 -2.27 -6.40 0.33
N MET A 269 -1.72 -7.44 0.95
CA MET A 269 -2.18 -8.81 0.69
C MET A 269 -3.62 -9.00 1.16
N ALA A 270 -3.93 -8.57 2.38
CA ALA A 270 -5.27 -8.59 2.94
C ALA A 270 -6.28 -7.86 2.03
N ALA A 271 -5.96 -6.64 1.59
CA ALA A 271 -6.79 -5.86 0.69
C ALA A 271 -6.98 -6.57 -0.67
N THR A 272 -5.90 -7.09 -1.29
CA THR A 272 -6.01 -7.78 -2.57
C THR A 272 -6.81 -9.09 -2.49
N GLU A 273 -6.80 -9.79 -1.36
CA GLU A 273 -7.64 -10.99 -1.20
C GLU A 273 -9.11 -10.67 -1.11
N ILE A 274 -9.46 -9.64 -0.34
CA ILE A 274 -10.84 -9.20 -0.25
C ILE A 274 -11.32 -8.75 -1.63
N LEU A 275 -10.52 -7.98 -2.36
CA LEU A 275 -10.86 -7.54 -3.72
C LEU A 275 -11.01 -8.72 -4.69
N ASN A 276 -10.07 -9.67 -4.70
CA ASN A 276 -10.18 -10.90 -5.48
C ASN A 276 -11.46 -11.71 -5.16
N SER A 277 -11.96 -11.61 -3.94
CA SER A 277 -13.17 -12.31 -3.53
C SER A 277 -14.46 -11.62 -3.97
N ILE A 278 -14.42 -10.35 -4.37
CA ILE A 278 -15.56 -9.64 -4.96
C ILE A 278 -15.82 -10.20 -6.36
N ASP A 279 -14.76 -10.40 -7.15
CA ASP A 279 -14.86 -10.93 -8.53
C ASP A 279 -15.35 -12.39 -8.60
N LYS A 280 -15.34 -13.10 -7.46
CA LYS A 280 -15.76 -14.51 -7.35
C LYS A 280 -17.17 -14.70 -6.79
N SER A 281 -17.78 -13.65 -6.24
CA SER A 281 -19.13 -13.65 -5.64
C SER A 281 -20.16 -13.12 -6.61
#